data_AF-A0A927AU73-F1
#
_entry.id   AF-A0A927AU73-F1
#
_cell.length_a   1.000
_cell.length_b   1.000
_cell.length_c   1.000
_cell.angle_alpha   90.00
_cell.angle_beta   90.00
_cell.angle_gamma   90.00
#
_symmetry.space_group_name_H-M   'P 1'
#
loop_
_entity.id
_entity.type
_entity.pdbx_description
1 polymer ?
#
loop_
_entity_poly.entity_id
_entity_poly.type
_entity_poly.pdbx_seq_one_letter_code
_entity_poly.pdbx_strand_id
1 'polypeptide(L)'
;MRSTRDFLTGILTGVVIGILTAPRSGKETREKLSEEANKRSGDLKDQWEKGVAQVKDGYEQAKTQVNQYADKAKEQYNQYKDQAQSALNSSKEQYNDKVDELASNAKSGVDNTKSSAKV
;
A
#
# COMPACT_ATOMS: atom_id res chain seq x y z
N MET A 1 -7.23 8.99 -3.41
CA MET A 1 -6.98 7.71 -2.72
C MET A 1 -5.63 7.09 -3.14
N ARG A 2 -4.51 7.82 -3.00
CA ARG A 2 -3.16 7.28 -3.31
C ARG A 2 -2.54 6.58 -2.10
N SER A 3 -2.78 7.10 -0.90
CA SER A 3 -2.13 6.66 0.35
C SER A 3 -2.28 5.18 0.72
N THR A 4 -3.39 4.52 0.40
CA THR A 4 -3.58 3.10 0.76
C THR A 4 -2.76 2.16 -0.14
N ARG A 5 -2.61 2.49 -1.43
CA ARG A 5 -1.73 1.73 -2.33
C ARG A 5 -0.28 1.94 -1.91
N ASP A 6 0.13 3.18 -1.68
CA ASP A 6 1.51 3.48 -1.30
C ASP A 6 1.91 2.80 0.02
N PHE A 7 0.99 2.74 1.00
CA PHE A 7 1.20 2.02 2.25
C PHE A 7 1.28 0.50 2.06
N LEU A 8 0.37 -0.09 1.28
CA LEU A 8 0.38 -1.54 0.98
C LEU A 8 1.62 -1.94 0.18
N THR A 9 2.03 -1.12 -0.79
CA THR A 9 3.26 -1.30 -1.56
C THR A 9 4.48 -1.20 -0.67
N GLY A 10 4.51 -0.28 0.30
CA GLY A 10 5.57 -0.19 1.30
C GLY A 10 5.67 -1.45 2.17
N ILE A 11 4.54 -1.94 2.68
CA ILE A 11 4.50 -3.19 3.46
C ILE A 11 4.95 -4.38 2.62
N LEU A 12 4.40 -4.56 1.42
CA LEU A 12 4.76 -5.67 0.52
C LEU A 12 6.25 -5.66 0.19
N THR A 13 6.78 -4.50 -0.17
CA THR A 13 8.20 -4.34 -0.50
C THR A 13 9.08 -4.65 0.71
N GLY A 14 8.70 -4.18 1.90
CA GLY A 14 9.41 -4.46 3.14
C GLY A 14 9.41 -5.95 3.52
N VAL A 15 8.29 -6.64 3.34
CA VAL A 15 8.17 -8.09 3.59
C VAL A 15 9.05 -8.87 2.62
N VAL A 16 9.04 -8.54 1.33
CA VAL A 16 9.87 -9.21 0.31
C VAL A 16 11.35 -9.02 0.61
N ILE A 17 11.78 -7.79 0.94
CA ILE A 17 13.18 -7.51 1.32
C ILE A 17 13.56 -8.25 2.60
N GLY A 18 12.68 -8.25 3.62
CA GLY A 18 12.93 -8.93 4.89
C GLY A 18 13.07 -10.45 4.74
N ILE A 19 12.23 -11.06 3.91
CA ILE A 19 12.29 -12.50 3.61
C ILE A 19 13.54 -12.83 2.77
N LEU A 20 13.87 -12.01 1.77
CA LEU A 20 15.07 -12.23 0.94
C LEU A 20 16.38 -12.04 1.72
N THR A 21 16.39 -11.15 2.72
CA THR A 21 17.59 -10.84 3.53
C THR A 21 17.84 -11.84 4.65
N ALA A 22 16.83 -12.62 5.07
CA ALA A 22 16.94 -13.59 6.15
C ALA A 22 16.94 -15.05 5.63
N PRO A 23 18.08 -15.61 5.20
CA PRO A 23 18.17 -17.03 4.86
C PRO A 23 18.29 -17.85 6.14
N ARG A 24 17.18 -18.50 6.56
CA ARG A 24 17.15 -19.49 7.64
C ARG A 24 16.52 -20.79 7.14
N SER A 25 17.04 -21.93 7.58
CA SER A 25 16.47 -23.25 7.26
C SER A 25 15.13 -23.44 7.99
N GLY A 26 14.09 -23.88 7.28
CA GLY A 26 12.73 -23.96 7.84
C GLY A 26 12.57 -24.92 9.04
N LYS A 27 13.48 -25.89 9.20
CA LYS A 27 13.49 -26.81 10.36
C LYS A 27 13.89 -26.09 11.65
N GLU A 28 15.04 -25.42 11.65
CA GLU A 28 15.48 -24.66 12.82
C GLU A 28 14.56 -23.48 13.12
N THR A 29 13.99 -22.84 12.09
CA THR A 29 13.03 -21.76 12.28
C THR A 29 11.75 -22.26 12.93
N ARG A 30 11.24 -23.45 12.59
CA ARG A 30 10.05 -24.01 13.25
C ARG A 30 10.31 -24.39 14.71
N GLU A 31 11.43 -25.04 15.00
CA GLU A 31 11.79 -25.39 16.39
C GLU A 31 11.99 -24.13 17.24
N LYS A 32 12.82 -23.19 16.77
CA LYS A 32 13.06 -21.92 17.48
C LYS A 32 11.80 -21.08 17.58
N LEU A 33 10.98 -21.00 16.53
CA LEU A 33 9.72 -20.26 16.58
C LEU A 33 8.73 -20.92 17.54
N SER A 34 8.62 -22.24 17.58
CA SER A 34 7.69 -22.92 18.48
C SER A 34 8.09 -22.79 19.95
N GLU A 35 9.39 -22.81 20.25
CA GLU A 35 9.92 -22.65 21.61
C GLU A 35 9.88 -21.19 22.07
N GLU A 36 10.31 -20.26 21.20
CA GLU A 36 10.32 -18.82 21.47
C GLU A 36 8.89 -18.25 21.45
N ALA A 37 8.00 -18.73 20.58
CA ALA A 37 6.61 -18.30 20.56
C ALA A 37 5.86 -18.80 21.80
N ASN A 38 6.10 -20.00 22.32
CA ASN A 38 5.43 -20.42 23.56
C ASN A 38 5.87 -19.57 24.77
N LYS A 39 7.15 -19.21 24.87
CA LYS A 39 7.63 -18.31 25.95
C LYS A 39 7.21 -16.86 25.76
N ARG A 40 7.26 -16.33 24.53
CA ARG A 40 6.91 -14.93 24.24
C ARG A 40 5.41 -14.69 24.09
N SER A 41 4.60 -15.69 23.73
CA SER A 41 3.17 -15.48 23.49
C SER A 41 2.41 -15.05 24.74
N GLY A 42 2.86 -15.41 25.95
CA GLY A 42 2.26 -14.93 27.19
C GLY A 42 2.34 -13.40 27.30
N ASP A 43 3.56 -12.86 27.26
CA ASP A 43 3.79 -11.41 27.38
C ASP A 43 3.35 -10.63 26.14
N LEU A 44 3.49 -11.21 24.94
CA LEU A 44 3.01 -10.58 23.71
C LEU A 44 1.50 -10.48 23.69
N LYS A 45 0.78 -11.49 24.19
CA LYS A 45 -0.67 -11.46 24.19
C LYS A 45 -1.19 -10.36 25.10
N ASP A 46 -0.61 -10.19 26.28
CA ASP A 46 -0.92 -9.09 27.19
C ASP A 46 -0.60 -7.71 26.58
N GLN A 47 0.56 -7.56 25.92
CA GLN A 47 0.91 -6.30 25.25
C GLN A 47 0.06 -6.04 24.00
N TRP A 48 -0.32 -7.09 23.28
CA TRP A 48 -1.19 -7.01 22.11
C TRP A 48 -2.60 -6.65 22.52
N GLU A 49 -3.14 -7.25 23.59
CA GLU A 49 -4.44 -6.89 24.13
C GLU A 49 -4.46 -5.43 24.63
N LYS A 50 -3.39 -4.97 25.30
CA LYS A 50 -3.24 -3.55 25.68
C LYS A 50 -3.11 -2.61 24.48
N GLY A 51 -2.34 -2.99 23.47
CA GLY A 51 -2.17 -2.20 22.25
C GLY A 51 -3.46 -2.13 21.44
N VAL A 52 -4.18 -3.24 21.31
CA VAL A 52 -5.49 -3.31 20.68
C VAL A 52 -6.50 -2.48 21.46
N ALA A 53 -6.48 -2.52 22.80
CA ALA A 53 -7.34 -1.69 23.63
C ALA A 53 -7.05 -0.19 23.44
N GLN A 54 -5.78 0.23 23.44
CA GLN A 54 -5.39 1.63 23.16
C GLN A 54 -5.80 2.08 21.75
N VAL A 55 -5.65 1.21 20.75
CA VAL A 55 -6.11 1.49 19.38
C VAL A 55 -7.62 1.61 19.34
N LYS A 56 -8.35 0.80 20.11
CA LYS A 56 -9.82 0.83 20.18
C LYS A 56 -10.32 2.12 20.85
N ASP A 57 -9.71 2.54 21.95
CA ASP A 57 -10.03 3.81 22.62
C ASP A 57 -9.69 5.02 21.73
N GLY A 58 -8.51 5.01 21.11
CA GLY A 58 -8.11 6.02 20.13
C GLY A 58 -9.03 6.03 18.91
N TYR A 59 -9.54 4.87 18.50
CA TYR A 59 -10.48 4.73 17.40
C TYR A 59 -11.87 5.28 17.74
N GLU A 60 -12.39 5.11 18.96
CA GLU A 60 -13.68 5.71 19.34
C GLU A 60 -13.60 7.24 19.43
N GLN A 61 -12.51 7.79 19.97
CA GLN A 61 -12.26 9.23 19.97
C GLN A 61 -12.06 9.77 18.55
N ALA A 62 -11.29 9.07 17.73
CA ALA A 62 -11.10 9.41 16.32
C ALA A 62 -12.42 9.32 15.56
N LYS A 63 -13.26 8.30 15.77
CA LYS A 63 -14.56 8.15 15.10
C LYS A 63 -15.51 9.31 15.43
N THR A 64 -15.47 9.84 16.65
CA THR A 64 -16.28 10.99 17.05
C THR A 64 -15.79 12.28 16.38
N GLN A 65 -14.48 12.52 16.36
CA GLN A 65 -13.90 13.67 15.64
C GLN A 65 -14.04 13.56 14.12
N VAL A 66 -13.88 12.35 13.59
CA VAL A 66 -14.03 12.03 12.18
C VAL A 66 -15.47 12.20 11.74
N ASN A 67 -16.50 11.94 12.53
CA ASN A 67 -17.87 12.25 12.10
C ASN A 67 -18.08 13.76 11.91
N GLN A 68 -17.62 14.59 12.84
CA GLN A 68 -17.74 16.05 12.74
C GLN A 68 -16.90 16.64 11.59
N TYR A 69 -15.72 16.06 11.32
CA TYR A 69 -14.90 16.43 10.17
C TYR A 69 -15.39 15.80 8.87
N ALA A 70 -16.01 14.63 8.90
CA ALA A 70 -16.53 13.94 7.73
C ALA A 70 -17.72 14.68 7.15
N ASP A 71 -18.60 15.28 7.95
CA ASP A 71 -19.68 16.11 7.41
C ASP A 71 -19.14 17.34 6.69
N LYS A 72 -18.19 18.07 7.31
CA LYS A 72 -17.49 19.21 6.66
C LYS A 72 -16.67 18.78 5.44
N ALA A 73 -16.01 17.64 5.53
CA ALA A 73 -15.22 17.09 4.43
C ALA A 73 -16.11 16.57 3.31
N LYS A 74 -17.30 16.05 3.58
CA LYS A 74 -18.25 15.58 2.56
C LYS A 74 -18.85 16.75 1.79
N GLU A 75 -19.09 17.87 2.46
CA GLU A 75 -19.53 19.12 1.84
C GLU A 75 -18.43 19.73 0.95
N GLN A 76 -17.19 19.83 1.46
CA GLN A 76 -16.05 20.27 0.64
C GLN A 76 -15.69 19.26 -0.46
N TYR A 77 -15.82 17.96 -0.20
CA TYR A 77 -15.55 16.90 -1.16
C TYR A 77 -16.55 16.92 -2.29
N ASN A 78 -17.83 17.24 -2.06
CA ASN A 78 -18.79 17.39 -3.15
C ASN A 78 -18.42 18.57 -4.06
N GLN A 79 -18.04 19.73 -3.50
CA GLN A 79 -17.57 20.87 -4.31
C GLN A 79 -16.28 20.56 -5.08
N TYR A 80 -15.33 19.86 -4.44
CA TYR A 80 -14.09 19.44 -5.10
C TYR A 80 -14.30 18.29 -6.08
N LYS A 81 -15.29 17.42 -5.88
CA LYS A 81 -15.58 16.30 -6.76
C LYS A 81 -16.07 16.80 -8.12
N ASP A 82 -16.91 17.83 -8.16
CA ASP A 82 -17.37 18.40 -9.43
C ASP A 82 -16.21 19.07 -10.21
N GLN A 83 -15.32 19.80 -9.52
CA GLN A 83 -14.12 20.37 -10.14
C GLN A 83 -13.10 19.29 -10.52
N ALA A 84 -12.91 18.29 -9.67
CA ALA A 84 -11.99 17.18 -9.89
C ALA A 84 -12.51 16.23 -10.96
N GLN A 85 -13.81 16.11 -11.19
CA GLN A 85 -14.39 15.27 -12.24
C GLN A 85 -14.17 15.92 -13.62
N SER A 86 -14.31 17.24 -13.73
CA SER A 86 -13.89 17.98 -14.92
C SER A 86 -12.37 17.88 -15.15
N ALA A 87 -11.56 18.08 -14.12
CA ALA A 87 -10.10 17.95 -14.23
C ALA A 87 -9.64 16.51 -14.49
N LEU A 88 -10.33 15.50 -13.95
CA LEU A 88 -10.04 14.07 -14.17
C LEU A 88 -10.38 13.66 -15.59
N ASN A 89 -11.48 14.14 -16.18
CA ASN A 89 -11.80 13.82 -17.57
C ASN A 89 -10.70 14.35 -18.51
N SER A 90 -10.29 15.61 -18.34
CA SER A 90 -9.17 16.17 -19.11
C SER A 90 -7.84 15.46 -18.82
N SER A 91 -7.61 15.03 -17.58
CA SER A 91 -6.42 14.28 -17.21
C SER A 91 -6.44 12.85 -17.74
N LYS A 92 -7.62 12.23 -17.87
CA LYS A 92 -7.78 10.85 -18.34
C LYS A 92 -7.56 10.77 -19.85
N GLU A 93 -7.98 11.77 -20.61
CA GLU A 93 -7.64 11.93 -22.03
C GLU A 93 -6.12 12.08 -22.19
N GLN A 94 -5.49 13.02 -21.47
CA GLN A 94 -4.03 13.18 -21.50
C GLN A 94 -3.26 11.95 -20.99
N TYR A 95 -3.83 11.17 -20.07
CA TYR A 95 -3.21 9.97 -19.55
C TYR A 95 -3.28 8.83 -20.56
N ASN A 96 -4.41 8.64 -21.24
CA ASN A 96 -4.52 7.64 -22.29
C ASN A 96 -3.56 7.96 -23.45
N ASP A 97 -3.49 9.21 -23.88
CA ASP A 97 -2.56 9.64 -24.93
C ASP A 97 -1.10 9.39 -24.53
N LYS A 98 -0.72 9.74 -23.29
CA LYS A 98 0.64 9.48 -22.78
C LYS A 98 0.95 8.01 -22.58
N VAL A 99 -0.03 7.20 -22.20
CA VAL A 99 0.15 5.75 -22.02
C VAL A 99 0.29 5.07 -23.38
N ASP A 100 -0.50 5.46 -24.38
CA ASP A 100 -0.36 4.96 -25.75
C ASP A 100 0.94 5.43 -26.40
N GLU A 101 1.36 6.68 -26.17
CA GLU A 101 2.66 7.18 -26.63
C GLU A 101 3.82 6.43 -25.95
N LEU A 102 3.74 6.22 -24.63
CA LEU A 102 4.74 5.46 -23.89
C LEU A 102 4.78 3.99 -24.32
N ALA A 103 3.63 3.36 -24.54
CA ALA A 103 3.54 2.00 -25.03
C ALA A 103 4.11 1.88 -26.45
N SER A 104 3.83 2.86 -27.32
CA SER A 104 4.37 2.93 -28.68
C SER A 104 5.89 3.14 -28.67
N ASN A 105 6.40 4.03 -27.83
CA ASN A 105 7.83 4.29 -27.68
C ASN A 105 8.57 3.09 -27.08
N ALA A 106 7.99 2.45 -26.06
CA ALA A 106 8.53 1.24 -25.47
C ALA A 106 8.55 0.08 -26.48
N LYS A 107 7.47 -0.11 -27.24
CA LYS A 107 7.39 -1.12 -28.30
C LYS A 107 8.40 -0.86 -29.40
N SER A 108 8.52 0.38 -29.87
CA SER A 108 9.49 0.79 -30.88
C SER A 108 10.93 0.60 -30.39
N GLY A 109 11.21 0.90 -29.12
CA GLY A 109 12.52 0.64 -28.50
C GLY A 109 12.84 -0.86 -28.39
N VAL A 110 11.85 -1.67 -28.02
CA VAL A 110 11.99 -3.14 -27.96
C VAL A 110 12.16 -3.74 -29.36
N ASP A 111 11.45 -3.26 -30.37
CA ASP A 111 11.57 -3.76 -31.75
C ASP A 111 12.88 -3.33 -32.41
N ASN A 112 13.36 -2.11 -32.15
CA ASN A 112 14.68 -1.65 -32.61
C ASN A 112 15.80 -2.45 -31.96
N THR A 113 15.73 -2.69 -30.65
CA THR A 113 16.75 -3.50 -29.94
C THR A 113 16.71 -4.96 -30.38
N LYS A 114 15.53 -5.53 -30.60
CA LYS A 114 15.36 -6.89 -31.14
C LYS A 114 15.89 -7.03 -32.57
N SER A 115 15.70 -6.02 -33.42
CA SER A 115 16.22 -6.02 -34.79
C SER A 115 17.74 -5.83 -34.81
N SER A 116 18.26 -4.96 -33.94
CA SER A 116 19.71 -4.75 -33.75
C SER A 116 20.41 -5.97 -33.14
N ALA A 117 19.69 -6.80 -32.38
CA ALA A 117 20.21 -8.05 -31.82
C ALA A 117 20.08 -9.25 -32.78
N LYS A 118 19.43 -9.08 -33.94
CA LYS A 118 19.20 -10.14 -34.94
C LYS A 118 20.04 -9.96 -36.23
N VAL A 119 20.83 -8.88 -36.31
CA VAL A 119 21.88 -8.69 -37.34
C VAL A 119 23.22 -9.25 -36.89
#